data_AF-A0A377TLC8-F1
#
_entry.id   AF-A0A377TLC8-F1
#
_cell.length_a   1.000
_cell.length_b   1.000
_cell.length_c   1.000
_cell.angle_alpha   90.00
_cell.angle_beta   90.00
_cell.angle_gamma   90.00
#
_symmetry.space_group_name_H-M   'P 1'
#
loop_
_entity.id
_entity.type
_entity.pdbx_description
1 polymer ?
#
loop_
_entity_poly.entity_id
_entity_poly.type
_entity_poly.pdbx_seq_one_letter_code
_entity_poly.pdbx_strand_id
1 'polypeptide(L)'
;MGATLAPLLAEIAYECQRGDSPEHLLADRLEFIDRFSPPDALSRCYTYLARQALDNDMLYEAERLLEHAQRLAVSRGWQRLQAMLLAEQVRVRLQCGNFTGAEQLQRQLEQMAASFRMDAEHPCQRAIVMSASLSRSRLLLARGQAPQACVLLAEMVSDQESRGDRLTAARLRTLWSLALWNSGKTAAARTTFQPVVQLAEQQHLTASFLTLAIPCNLCLSV
;
A
#
# COMPACT_ATOMS: atom_id res chain seq x y z
N MET A 1 15.22 16.90 -11.83
CA MET A 1 15.55 15.61 -12.51
C MET A 1 14.52 14.56 -12.10
N GLY A 2 13.32 14.60 -12.69
CA GLY A 2 12.16 13.79 -12.25
C GLY A 2 11.45 13.05 -13.37
N ALA A 3 12.12 12.78 -14.50
CA ALA A 3 11.51 12.23 -15.71
C ALA A 3 11.92 10.78 -16.05
N THR A 4 12.75 10.11 -15.24
CA THR A 4 13.33 8.81 -15.61
C THR A 4 12.56 7.57 -15.15
N LEU A 5 11.49 7.71 -14.35
CA LEU A 5 10.74 6.53 -13.88
C LEU A 5 9.44 6.24 -14.63
N ALA A 6 8.82 7.25 -15.22
CA ALA A 6 7.62 7.02 -16.03
C ALA A 6 7.88 6.07 -17.22
N PRO A 7 9.01 6.16 -17.94
CA PRO A 7 9.35 5.21 -18.99
C PRO A 7 9.52 3.80 -18.44
N LEU A 8 10.25 3.66 -17.32
CA LEU A 8 10.53 2.36 -16.70
C LEU A 8 9.28 1.68 -16.13
N LEU A 9 8.38 2.45 -15.49
CA LEU A 9 7.09 1.93 -15.03
C LEU A 9 6.17 1.57 -16.20
N ALA A 10 6.22 2.33 -17.29
CA ALA A 10 5.49 2.00 -18.51
C ALA A 10 6.06 0.73 -19.18
N GLU A 11 7.39 0.54 -19.15
CA GLU A 11 8.07 -0.63 -19.72
C GLU A 11 7.79 -1.90 -18.93
N ILE A 12 7.85 -1.81 -17.59
CA ILE A 12 7.44 -2.91 -16.70
C ILE A 12 5.96 -3.22 -16.92
N ALA A 13 5.08 -2.22 -16.96
CA ALA A 13 3.65 -2.44 -17.19
C ALA A 13 3.36 -3.03 -18.59
N TYR A 14 4.17 -2.70 -19.60
CA TYR A 14 4.06 -3.22 -20.96
C TYR A 14 4.52 -4.68 -21.07
N GLU A 15 5.60 -5.04 -20.38
CA GLU A 15 6.10 -6.43 -20.33
C GLU A 15 5.16 -7.34 -19.54
N CYS A 16 4.62 -6.85 -18.43
CA CYS A 16 3.69 -7.62 -17.62
C CYS A 16 2.29 -7.80 -18.25
N GLN A 17 2.00 -7.14 -19.39
CA GLN A 17 0.77 -7.34 -20.18
C GLN A 17 0.93 -8.35 -21.33
N ARG A 18 2.15 -8.80 -21.63
CA ARG A 18 2.41 -9.84 -22.63
C ARG A 18 2.75 -11.15 -21.92
N GLY A 19 2.04 -12.22 -22.28
CA GLY A 19 2.18 -13.57 -21.69
C GLY A 19 3.46 -14.32 -22.08
N ASP A 20 4.57 -13.64 -22.37
CA ASP A 20 5.88 -14.27 -22.60
C ASP A 20 6.75 -14.13 -21.35
N SER A 21 7.54 -15.17 -21.04
CA SER A 21 8.27 -15.31 -19.78
C SER A 21 9.15 -14.08 -19.46
N PRO A 22 8.86 -13.33 -18.38
CA PRO A 22 9.45 -12.01 -18.12
C PRO A 22 10.77 -12.04 -17.33
N GLU A 23 11.31 -13.21 -16.99
CA GLU A 23 12.35 -13.35 -15.96
C GLU A 23 13.70 -12.71 -16.34
N HIS A 24 14.15 -12.86 -17.60
CA HIS A 24 15.44 -12.31 -18.03
C HIS A 24 15.41 -10.81 -18.32
N LEU A 25 14.27 -10.28 -18.80
CA LEU A 25 14.10 -8.85 -19.06
C LEU A 25 13.90 -8.04 -17.76
N LEU A 26 13.28 -8.66 -16.75
CA LEU A 26 13.13 -8.06 -15.43
C LEU A 26 14.44 -8.07 -14.64
N ALA A 27 15.27 -9.11 -14.71
CA ALA A 27 16.49 -9.22 -13.90
C ALA A 27 17.50 -8.07 -14.16
N ASP A 28 17.82 -7.81 -15.43
CA ASP A 28 18.76 -6.75 -15.81
C ASP A 28 18.23 -5.34 -15.45
N ARG A 29 16.90 -5.17 -15.48
CA ARG A 29 16.24 -3.89 -15.14
C ARG A 29 16.10 -3.69 -13.65
N LEU A 30 15.90 -4.77 -12.88
CA LEU A 30 15.84 -4.73 -11.42
C LEU A 30 17.18 -4.32 -10.83
N GLU A 31 18.31 -4.79 -11.38
CA GLU A 31 19.62 -4.33 -10.93
C GLU A 31 19.80 -2.82 -11.14
N PHE A 32 19.36 -2.29 -12.29
CA PHE A 32 19.39 -0.86 -12.57
C PHE A 32 18.49 -0.07 -11.60
N ILE A 33 17.28 -0.55 -11.34
CA ILE A 33 16.34 0.04 -10.37
C ILE A 33 16.98 0.06 -8.98
N ASP A 34 17.53 -1.07 -8.55
CA ASP A 34 18.14 -1.21 -7.25
C ASP A 34 19.26 -0.20 -7.05
N ARG A 35 20.03 0.08 -8.10
CA ARG A 35 21.22 0.94 -7.99
C ARG A 35 20.92 2.42 -8.17
N PHE A 36 19.99 2.79 -9.05
CA PHE A 36 19.84 4.18 -9.49
C PHE A 36 18.46 4.79 -9.22
N SER A 37 17.46 3.98 -8.87
CA SER A 37 16.10 4.48 -8.65
C SER A 37 16.01 5.31 -7.36
N PRO A 38 15.29 6.46 -7.38
CA PRO A 38 14.97 7.15 -6.15
C PRO A 38 14.02 6.32 -5.26
N PRO A 39 13.89 6.65 -3.96
CA PRO A 39 13.10 5.85 -3.01
C PRO A 39 11.63 5.65 -3.41
N ASP A 40 10.95 6.72 -3.85
CA ASP A 40 9.53 6.66 -4.24
C ASP A 40 9.30 5.77 -5.45
N ALA A 41 10.28 5.76 -6.34
CA ALA A 41 10.26 4.98 -7.54
C ALA A 41 10.45 3.49 -7.27
N LEU A 42 11.44 3.17 -6.42
CA LEU A 42 11.70 1.81 -5.96
C LEU A 42 10.46 1.26 -5.23
N SER A 43 9.85 2.06 -4.36
CA SER A 43 8.60 1.70 -3.67
C SER A 43 7.50 1.27 -4.64
N ARG A 44 7.24 2.08 -5.67
CA ARG A 44 6.16 1.84 -6.63
C ARG A 44 6.43 0.59 -7.45
N CYS A 45 7.67 0.40 -7.91
CA CYS A 45 8.07 -0.77 -8.69
C CYS A 45 7.84 -2.06 -7.89
N TYR A 46 8.46 -2.18 -6.70
CA TYR A 46 8.35 -3.40 -5.91
C TYR A 46 6.94 -3.65 -5.37
N THR A 47 6.18 -2.61 -5.06
CA THR A 47 4.76 -2.75 -4.69
C THR A 47 3.93 -3.27 -5.86
N TYR A 48 4.19 -2.80 -7.07
CA TYR A 48 3.51 -3.26 -8.28
C TYR A 48 3.83 -4.73 -8.57
N LEU A 49 5.11 -5.08 -8.62
CA LEU A 49 5.56 -6.46 -8.88
C LEU A 49 5.01 -7.44 -7.84
N ALA A 50 5.03 -7.07 -6.55
CA ALA A 50 4.48 -7.93 -5.50
C ALA A 50 2.97 -8.13 -5.63
N ARG A 51 2.22 -7.11 -6.08
CA ARG A 51 0.77 -7.25 -6.35
C ARG A 51 0.52 -8.15 -7.54
N GLN A 52 1.28 -8.00 -8.62
CA GLN A 52 1.16 -8.89 -9.76
C GLN A 52 1.53 -10.34 -9.42
N ALA A 53 2.55 -10.56 -8.60
CA ALA A 53 2.88 -11.89 -8.12
C ALA A 53 1.71 -12.49 -7.33
N LEU A 54 1.04 -11.72 -6.47
CA LEU A 54 -0.17 -12.17 -5.78
C LEU A 54 -1.35 -12.44 -6.72
N ASP A 55 -1.58 -11.59 -7.72
CA ASP A 55 -2.64 -11.78 -8.70
C ASP A 55 -2.42 -13.05 -9.56
N ASN A 56 -1.17 -13.54 -9.63
CA ASN A 56 -0.77 -14.78 -10.29
C ASN A 56 -0.58 -15.96 -9.30
N ASP A 57 -1.08 -15.87 -8.06
CA ASP A 57 -0.94 -16.87 -6.99
C ASP A 57 0.52 -17.23 -6.60
N MET A 58 1.49 -16.39 -6.97
CA MET A 58 2.91 -16.54 -6.66
C MET A 58 3.24 -15.91 -5.29
N LEU A 59 2.68 -16.48 -4.21
CA LEU A 59 2.77 -15.92 -2.85
C LEU A 59 4.21 -15.71 -2.37
N TYR A 60 5.07 -16.73 -2.59
CA TYR A 60 6.48 -16.67 -2.20
C TYR A 60 7.23 -15.54 -2.92
N GLU A 61 6.93 -15.35 -4.21
CA GLU A 61 7.57 -14.34 -5.04
C GLU A 61 7.18 -12.92 -4.57
N ALA A 62 5.90 -12.72 -4.22
CA ALA A 62 5.43 -11.46 -3.68
C ALA A 62 6.17 -11.06 -2.38
N GLU A 63 6.35 -12.01 -1.46
CA GLU A 63 7.12 -11.78 -0.24
C GLU A 63 8.60 -11.52 -0.53
N ARG A 64 9.22 -12.35 -1.39
CA ARG A 64 10.64 -12.23 -1.77
C ARG A 64 10.97 -10.85 -2.34
N LEU A 65 10.12 -10.34 -3.24
CA LEU A 65 10.27 -9.01 -3.86
C LEU A 65 10.24 -7.89 -2.82
N LEU A 66 9.28 -7.93 -1.89
CA LEU A 66 9.15 -6.90 -0.85
C LEU A 66 10.27 -6.98 0.20
N GLU A 67 10.70 -8.18 0.56
CA GLU A 67 11.84 -8.39 1.47
C GLU A 67 13.15 -7.88 0.87
N HIS A 68 13.33 -8.06 -0.44
CA HIS A 68 14.48 -7.51 -1.15
C HIS A 68 14.48 -5.98 -1.13
N ALA A 69 13.36 -5.35 -1.51
CA ALA A 69 13.20 -3.90 -1.42
C ALA A 69 13.42 -3.38 0.01
N GLN A 70 12.98 -4.14 1.02
CA GLN A 70 13.15 -3.81 2.43
C GLN A 70 14.63 -3.80 2.82
N ARG A 71 15.41 -4.81 2.40
CA ARG A 71 16.86 -4.85 2.65
C ARG A 71 17.57 -3.64 2.04
N LEU A 72 17.19 -3.25 0.83
CA LEU A 72 17.73 -2.06 0.16
C LEU A 72 17.37 -0.76 0.90
N ALA A 73 16.13 -0.63 1.39
CA ALA A 73 15.71 0.52 2.17
C ALA A 73 16.49 0.64 3.48
N VAL A 74 16.71 -0.48 4.18
CA VAL A 74 17.50 -0.54 5.41
C VAL A 74 18.96 -0.19 5.14
N SER A 75 19.59 -0.82 4.14
CA SER A 75 21.01 -0.60 3.84
C SER A 75 21.33 0.84 3.42
N ARG A 76 20.33 1.57 2.91
CA ARG A 76 20.45 2.98 2.48
C ARG A 76 19.91 3.98 3.49
N GLY A 77 19.43 3.53 4.64
CA GLY A 77 18.88 4.41 5.68
C GLY A 77 17.57 5.11 5.27
N TRP A 78 16.83 4.57 4.32
CA TRP A 78 15.59 5.17 3.81
C TRP A 78 14.39 4.81 4.70
N GLN A 79 14.34 5.39 5.90
CA GLN A 79 13.33 5.06 6.92
C GLN A 79 11.88 5.26 6.45
N ARG A 80 11.62 6.32 5.66
CA ARG A 80 10.29 6.53 5.05
C ARG A 80 9.91 5.37 4.13
N LEU A 81 10.83 4.92 3.28
CA LEU A 81 10.60 3.82 2.36
C LEU A 81 10.42 2.49 3.11
N GLN A 82 11.26 2.26 4.11
CA GLN A 82 11.15 1.12 5.02
C GLN A 82 9.76 1.02 5.66
N ALA A 83 9.17 2.14 6.09
CA ALA A 83 7.80 2.17 6.62
C ALA A 83 6.76 1.72 5.59
N MET A 84 6.85 2.29 4.39
CA MET A 84 5.91 2.01 3.31
C MET A 84 5.97 0.53 2.87
N LEU A 85 7.18 -0.02 2.77
CA LEU A 85 7.39 -1.42 2.39
C LEU A 85 6.93 -2.40 3.48
N LEU A 86 7.16 -2.09 4.77
CA LEU A 86 6.61 -2.89 5.88
C LEU A 86 5.07 -2.92 5.84
N ALA A 87 4.43 -1.78 5.59
CA ALA A 87 2.96 -1.71 5.50
C ALA A 87 2.40 -2.51 4.31
N GLU A 88 3.12 -2.57 3.19
CA GLU A 88 2.74 -3.43 2.06
C GLU A 88 3.00 -4.91 2.35
N GLN A 89 4.09 -5.27 3.04
CA GLN A 89 4.32 -6.66 3.49
C GLN A 89 3.24 -7.14 4.45
N VAL A 90 2.75 -6.29 5.36
CA VAL A 90 1.59 -6.61 6.20
C VAL A 90 0.36 -6.93 5.34
N ARG A 91 0.09 -6.11 4.32
CA ARG A 91 -1.03 -6.35 3.39
C ARG A 91 -0.89 -7.70 2.68
N VAL A 92 0.30 -8.01 2.17
CA VAL A 92 0.60 -9.30 1.50
C VAL A 92 0.38 -10.47 2.46
N ARG A 93 0.96 -10.42 3.67
CA ARG A 93 0.81 -11.49 4.67
C ARG A 93 -0.64 -11.70 5.10
N LEU A 94 -1.42 -10.62 5.23
CA LEU A 94 -2.85 -10.70 5.50
C LEU A 94 -3.61 -11.40 4.37
N GLN A 95 -3.28 -11.12 3.11
CA GLN A 95 -3.90 -11.79 1.95
C GLN A 95 -3.55 -13.28 1.90
N CYS A 96 -2.32 -13.64 2.28
CA CYS A 96 -1.87 -15.04 2.38
C CYS A 96 -2.37 -15.77 3.65
N GLY A 97 -3.14 -15.11 4.53
CA GLY A 97 -3.61 -15.68 5.80
C GLY A 97 -2.53 -15.79 6.90
N ASN A 98 -1.34 -15.23 6.69
CA ASN A 98 -0.26 -15.21 7.67
C ASN A 98 -0.44 -14.07 8.69
N PHE A 99 -1.44 -14.20 9.56
CA PHE A 99 -1.78 -13.19 10.57
C PHE A 99 -0.65 -12.96 11.59
N THR A 100 0.03 -14.01 12.03
CA THR A 100 1.13 -13.91 12.98
C THR A 100 2.30 -13.13 12.40
N GLY A 101 2.67 -13.40 11.15
CA GLY A 101 3.70 -12.65 10.44
C GLY A 101 3.31 -11.20 10.18
N ALA A 102 2.03 -10.93 9.90
CA ALA A 102 1.51 -9.56 9.78
C ALA A 102 1.62 -8.78 11.10
N GLU A 103 1.29 -9.40 12.24
CA GLU A 103 1.39 -8.78 13.57
C GLU A 103 2.83 -8.48 13.99
N GLN A 104 3.78 -9.33 13.60
CA GLN A 104 5.21 -9.09 13.85
C GLN A 104 5.69 -7.84 13.11
N LEU A 105 5.37 -7.73 11.81
CA LEU A 105 5.73 -6.55 11.01
C LEU A 105 5.02 -5.29 11.49
N GLN A 106 3.75 -5.40 11.90
CA GLN A 106 3.02 -4.27 12.47
C GLN A 106 3.72 -3.73 13.73
N ARG A 107 4.18 -4.62 14.62
CA ARG A 107 4.94 -4.21 15.82
C ARG A 107 6.26 -3.53 15.47
N GLN A 108 6.96 -4.02 14.45
CA GLN A 108 8.19 -3.38 13.97
C GLN A 108 7.90 -1.97 13.43
N LEU A 109 6.80 -1.81 12.69
CA LEU A 109 6.40 -0.52 12.12
C LEU A 109 5.99 0.48 13.20
N GLU A 110 5.29 0.03 14.25
CA GLU A 110 4.94 0.85 15.42
C GLU A 110 6.15 1.26 16.25
N GLN A 111 7.09 0.34 16.45
CA GLN A 111 8.36 0.65 17.10
C GLN A 111 9.12 1.73 16.31
N MET A 112 9.17 1.61 14.99
CA MET A 112 9.81 2.61 14.14
C MET A 112 9.11 3.97 14.22
N ALA A 113 7.77 4.00 14.23
CA ALA A 113 7.01 5.23 14.39
C ALA A 113 7.24 5.90 15.77
N ALA A 114 7.47 5.10 16.82
CA ALA A 114 7.76 5.59 18.17
C ALA A 114 9.23 6.02 18.38
N SER A 115 10.16 5.34 17.71
CA SER A 115 11.60 5.60 17.84
C SER A 115 12.08 6.71 16.92
N PHE A 116 11.50 6.83 15.72
CA PHE A 116 11.81 7.92 14.80
C PHE A 116 11.15 9.19 15.34
N ARG A 117 11.98 10.15 15.73
CA ARG A 117 11.55 11.42 16.33
C ARG A 117 12.09 12.58 15.53
N MET A 118 11.26 13.05 14.61
CA MET A 118 11.37 14.40 14.07
C MET A 118 10.17 15.23 14.54
N ASP A 119 10.11 16.48 14.09
CA ASP A 119 8.89 17.28 14.21
C ASP A 119 7.70 16.50 13.63
N ALA A 120 6.54 16.55 14.31
CA ALA A 120 5.34 15.84 13.87
C ALA A 120 4.87 16.27 12.47
N GLU A 121 5.16 17.51 12.09
CA GLU A 121 4.86 18.07 10.77
C GLU A 121 5.90 17.69 9.71
N HIS A 122 7.03 17.08 10.11
CA HIS A 122 8.05 16.65 9.17
C HIS A 122 7.49 15.56 8.23
N PRO A 123 7.62 15.71 6.89
CA PRO A 123 7.02 14.77 5.93
C PRO A 123 7.41 13.29 6.14
N CYS A 124 8.67 13.02 6.55
CA CYS A 124 9.09 11.65 6.84
C CYS A 124 8.42 11.08 8.09
N GLN A 125 8.26 11.88 9.16
CA GLN A 125 7.58 11.44 10.39
C GLN A 125 6.14 11.08 10.07
N ARG A 126 5.44 11.98 9.35
CA ARG A 126 4.05 11.78 8.93
C ARG A 126 3.89 10.53 8.08
N ALA A 127 4.77 10.29 7.11
CA ALA A 127 4.70 9.12 6.25
C ALA A 127 4.91 7.80 7.02
N ILE A 128 5.79 7.80 8.02
CA ILE A 128 6.02 6.63 8.89
C ILE A 128 4.78 6.35 9.74
N VAL A 129 4.24 7.36 10.40
CA VAL A 129 3.01 7.25 11.21
C VAL A 129 1.82 6.82 10.35
N MET A 130 1.65 7.42 9.18
CA MET A 130 0.61 7.04 8.21
C MET A 130 0.73 5.56 7.81
N SER A 131 1.94 5.09 7.52
CA SER A 131 2.17 3.68 7.17
C SER A 131 1.79 2.75 8.32
N ALA A 132 2.15 3.10 9.55
CA ALA A 132 1.79 2.35 10.76
C ALA A 132 0.27 2.29 10.98
N SER A 133 -0.42 3.43 10.89
CA SER A 133 -1.88 3.52 11.07
C SER A 133 -2.67 2.81 9.97
N LEU A 134 -2.22 2.92 8.72
CA LEU A 134 -2.84 2.22 7.59
C LEU A 134 -2.73 0.70 7.75
N SER A 135 -1.53 0.23 8.09
CA SER A 135 -1.25 -1.19 8.33
C SER A 135 -2.03 -1.73 9.53
N ARG A 136 -2.12 -0.95 10.63
CA ARG A 136 -2.95 -1.28 11.79
C ARG A 136 -4.43 -1.42 11.41
N SER A 137 -4.95 -0.49 10.61
CA SER A 137 -6.34 -0.52 10.15
C SER A 137 -6.66 -1.77 9.35
N ARG A 138 -5.74 -2.21 8.46
CA ARG A 138 -5.88 -3.47 7.71
C ARG A 138 -5.89 -4.69 8.62
N LEU A 139 -5.01 -4.72 9.62
CA LEU A 139 -4.96 -5.81 10.61
C LEU A 139 -6.27 -5.90 11.41
N LEU A 140 -6.79 -4.76 11.88
CA LEU A 140 -8.08 -4.69 12.60
C LEU A 140 -9.22 -5.24 11.75
N LEU A 141 -9.29 -4.86 10.46
CA LEU A 141 -10.28 -5.40 9.54
C LEU A 141 -10.15 -6.90 9.35
N ALA A 142 -8.92 -7.40 9.17
CA ALA A 142 -8.66 -8.82 9.00
C ALA A 142 -8.98 -9.64 10.26
N ARG A 143 -8.94 -9.03 11.45
CA ARG A 143 -9.34 -9.61 12.74
C ARG A 143 -10.83 -9.44 13.06
N GLY A 144 -11.64 -8.88 12.15
CA GLY A 144 -13.06 -8.62 12.39
C GLY A 144 -13.35 -7.44 13.34
N GLN A 145 -12.34 -6.64 13.69
CA GLN A 145 -12.44 -5.48 14.57
C GLN A 145 -12.79 -4.21 13.77
N ALA A 146 -13.76 -4.32 12.86
CA ALA A 146 -14.16 -3.25 11.94
C ALA A 146 -14.54 -1.92 12.63
N PRO A 147 -15.22 -1.91 13.81
CA PRO A 147 -15.49 -0.65 14.51
C PRO A 147 -14.24 0.13 14.91
N GLN A 148 -13.18 -0.56 15.35
CA GLN A 148 -11.91 0.07 15.73
C GLN A 148 -11.17 0.60 14.48
N ALA A 149 -11.20 -0.16 13.38
CA ALA A 149 -10.65 0.29 12.10
C ALA A 149 -11.36 1.56 11.59
N CYS A 150 -12.69 1.66 11.77
CA CYS A 150 -13.44 2.86 11.37
C CYS A 150 -12.97 4.12 12.08
N VAL A 151 -12.66 4.05 13.38
CA VAL A 151 -12.19 5.21 14.15
C VAL A 151 -10.85 5.70 13.60
N LEU A 152 -9.88 4.80 13.46
CA LEU A 152 -8.56 5.15 12.94
C LEU A 152 -8.63 5.71 11.51
N LEU A 153 -9.43 5.07 10.64
CA LEU A 153 -9.55 5.51 9.24
C LEU A 153 -10.25 6.87 9.12
N ALA A 154 -11.24 7.16 9.98
CA ALA A 154 -11.89 8.47 10.00
C ALA A 154 -10.92 9.59 10.38
N GLU A 155 -10.08 9.36 11.41
CA GLU A 155 -9.04 10.30 11.83
C GLU A 155 -8.02 10.55 10.71
N MET A 156 -7.54 9.47 10.08
CA MET A 156 -6.59 9.56 8.97
C MET A 156 -7.17 10.33 7.77
N VAL A 157 -8.44 10.09 7.41
CA VAL A 157 -9.10 10.83 6.33
C VAL A 157 -9.17 12.32 6.68
N SER A 158 -9.64 12.67 7.87
CA SER A 158 -9.75 14.06 8.33
C SER A 158 -8.40 14.80 8.29
N ASP A 159 -7.32 14.16 8.78
CA ASP A 159 -5.97 14.73 8.71
C ASP A 159 -5.55 15.03 7.26
N GLN A 160 -5.74 14.09 6.33
CA GLN A 160 -5.36 14.32 4.94
C GLN A 160 -6.18 15.42 4.25
N GLU A 161 -7.46 15.52 4.58
CA GLU A 161 -8.34 16.56 4.03
C GLU A 161 -7.99 17.96 4.52
N SER A 162 -7.73 18.11 5.82
CA SER A 162 -7.30 19.38 6.40
C SER A 162 -6.00 19.90 5.76
N ARG A 163 -5.18 18.99 5.24
CA ARG A 163 -3.91 19.27 4.57
C ARG A 163 -4.04 19.41 3.05
N GLY A 164 -5.23 19.18 2.48
CA GLY A 164 -5.50 19.28 1.05
C GLY A 164 -5.04 18.10 0.20
N ASP A 165 -4.60 16.98 0.79
CA ASP A 165 -4.21 15.77 0.05
C ASP A 165 -5.45 14.93 -0.32
N ARG A 166 -6.17 15.40 -1.35
CA ARG A 166 -7.41 14.79 -1.82
C ARG A 166 -7.22 13.36 -2.33
N LEU A 167 -6.07 13.04 -2.94
CA LEU A 167 -5.82 11.72 -3.50
C LEU A 167 -5.60 10.68 -2.39
N THR A 168 -4.78 11.01 -1.40
CA THR A 168 -4.57 10.12 -0.25
C THR A 168 -5.85 9.97 0.57
N ALA A 169 -6.59 11.06 0.80
CA ALA A 169 -7.89 11.01 1.47
C ALA A 169 -8.88 10.09 0.74
N ALA A 170 -8.97 10.17 -0.59
CA ALA A 170 -9.86 9.31 -1.38
C ALA A 170 -9.47 7.82 -1.27
N ARG A 171 -8.18 7.49 -1.27
CA ARG A 171 -7.71 6.10 -1.08
C ARG A 171 -8.06 5.56 0.31
N LEU A 172 -7.89 6.38 1.35
CA LEU A 172 -8.26 6.02 2.72
C LEU A 172 -9.77 5.84 2.87
N ARG A 173 -10.57 6.67 2.18
CA ARG A 173 -12.04 6.52 2.15
C ARG A 173 -12.50 5.20 1.57
N THR A 174 -11.80 4.64 0.59
CA THR A 174 -12.13 3.31 0.07
C THR A 174 -12.03 2.25 1.16
N LEU A 175 -10.94 2.26 1.93
CA LEU A 175 -10.75 1.33 3.05
C LEU A 175 -11.73 1.62 4.20
N TRP A 176 -12.03 2.89 4.46
CA TRP A 176 -13.01 3.29 5.49
C TRP A 176 -14.43 2.84 5.14
N SER A 177 -14.83 2.98 3.87
CA SER A 177 -16.11 2.49 3.38
C SER A 177 -16.23 0.97 3.58
N LEU A 178 -15.18 0.21 3.26
CA LEU A 178 -15.12 -1.23 3.53
C LEU A 178 -15.25 -1.54 5.04
N ALA A 179 -14.58 -0.77 5.90
CA ALA A 179 -14.70 -0.92 7.34
C ALA A 179 -16.14 -0.68 7.84
N LEU A 180 -16.79 0.38 7.34
CA LEU A 180 -18.18 0.69 7.66
C LEU A 180 -19.12 -0.41 7.20
N TRP A 181 -18.92 -0.95 5.99
CA TRP A 181 -19.67 -2.07 5.46
C TRP A 181 -19.54 -3.32 6.35
N ASN A 182 -18.31 -3.70 6.70
CA ASN A 182 -18.03 -4.86 7.58
C ASN A 182 -18.57 -4.68 9.00
N SER A 183 -18.85 -3.43 9.42
CA SER A 183 -19.50 -3.13 10.70
C SER A 183 -21.04 -3.06 10.64
N GLY A 184 -21.65 -3.38 9.48
CA GLY A 184 -23.10 -3.31 9.26
C GLY A 184 -23.65 -1.90 8.99
N LYS A 185 -22.80 -0.90 8.80
CA LYS A 185 -23.18 0.51 8.57
C LYS A 185 -23.27 0.84 7.08
N THR A 186 -24.07 0.08 6.33
CA THR A 186 -24.16 0.13 4.86
C THR A 186 -24.46 1.53 4.29
N ALA A 187 -25.38 2.27 4.92
CA ALA A 187 -25.72 3.63 4.48
C ALA A 187 -24.51 4.57 4.61
N ALA A 188 -23.81 4.54 5.75
CA ALA A 188 -22.61 5.32 5.97
C ALA A 188 -21.47 4.90 5.02
N ALA A 189 -21.32 3.59 4.75
CA ALA A 189 -20.32 3.09 3.81
C ALA A 189 -20.49 3.69 2.41
N ARG A 190 -21.74 3.76 1.91
CA ARG A 190 -22.07 4.37 0.61
C ARG A 190 -21.74 5.86 0.59
N THR A 191 -22.18 6.61 1.60
CA THR A 191 -21.90 8.05 1.71
C THR A 191 -20.39 8.33 1.73
N THR A 192 -19.63 7.54 2.48
CA THR A 192 -18.16 7.68 2.56
C THR A 192 -17.47 7.35 1.24
N PHE A 193 -18.03 6.46 0.41
CA PHE A 193 -17.45 6.06 -0.86
C PHE A 193 -17.75 7.04 -2.01
N GLN A 194 -18.85 7.78 -1.94
CA GLN A 194 -19.31 8.63 -3.03
C GLN A 194 -18.28 9.67 -3.53
N PRO A 195 -17.51 10.36 -2.68
CA PRO A 195 -16.44 11.26 -3.14
C PRO A 195 -15.32 10.54 -3.90
N VAL A 196 -15.09 9.25 -3.62
CA VAL A 196 -14.09 8.44 -4.32
C VAL A 196 -14.52 8.19 -5.76
N VAL A 197 -15.80 7.87 -5.97
CA VAL A 197 -16.38 7.65 -7.30
C VAL A 197 -16.30 8.93 -8.14
N GLN A 198 -16.70 10.07 -7.56
CA GLN A 198 -16.64 11.37 -8.23
C GLN A 198 -15.21 11.74 -8.66
N LEU A 199 -14.22 11.47 -7.81
CA LEU A 199 -12.82 11.72 -8.12
C LEU A 199 -12.31 10.79 -9.24
N ALA A 200 -12.72 9.51 -9.22
CA ALA A 200 -12.35 8.55 -10.26
C ALA A 200 -12.93 8.92 -11.62
N GLU A 201 -14.19 9.38 -11.67
CA GLU A 201 -14.87 9.86 -12.87
C GLU A 201 -14.18 11.10 -13.46
N GLN A 202 -13.82 12.07 -12.62
CA GLN A 202 -13.16 13.30 -13.05
C GLN A 202 -11.73 13.08 -13.59
N GLN A 203 -11.06 12.00 -13.16
CA GLN A 203 -9.66 11.74 -13.47
C GLN A 203 -9.44 10.58 -14.45
N HIS A 204 -10.51 9.97 -15.00
CA HIS A 204 -10.45 8.80 -15.88
C HIS A 204 -9.59 7.63 -15.33
N LEU A 205 -9.59 7.43 -14.01
CA LEU A 205 -8.75 6.44 -13.34
C LEU A 205 -9.47 5.09 -13.25
N THR A 206 -9.24 4.18 -14.19
CA THR A 206 -10.01 2.93 -14.33
C THR A 206 -9.44 1.70 -13.60
N ALA A 207 -8.15 1.66 -13.23
CA ALA A 207 -7.56 0.45 -12.60
C ALA A 207 -6.75 0.73 -11.31
N SER A 208 -5.95 1.80 -11.26
CA SER A 208 -4.97 2.03 -10.18
C SER A 208 -5.57 2.42 -8.82
N PHE A 209 -6.87 2.71 -8.76
CA PHE A 209 -7.57 3.14 -7.54
C PHE A 209 -8.15 1.97 -6.73
N LEU A 210 -8.58 0.89 -7.40
CA LEU A 210 -9.26 -0.25 -6.77
C LEU A 210 -8.29 -1.24 -6.10
N THR A 211 -7.07 -1.38 -6.63
CA THR A 211 -6.06 -2.31 -6.11
C THR A 211 -5.47 -1.90 -4.74
N LEU A 212 -5.77 -0.69 -4.25
CA LEU A 212 -5.24 -0.18 -2.98
C LEU A 212 -6.08 -0.58 -1.75
N ALA A 213 -7.30 -1.07 -1.95
CA ALA A 213 -8.28 -1.21 -0.87
C ALA A 213 -8.87 -2.62 -0.67
N ILE A 214 -8.62 -3.57 -1.56
CA ILE A 214 -9.36 -4.85 -1.55
C ILE A 214 -8.39 -6.02 -1.31
N PRO A 215 -8.56 -6.79 -0.22
CA PRO A 215 -8.10 -8.17 -0.18
C PRO A 215 -8.93 -8.97 -1.20
N CYS A 216 -8.32 -9.52 -2.24
CA CYS A 216 -9.01 -10.31 -3.28
C CYS A 216 -9.89 -11.45 -2.70
N ASN A 217 -9.66 -11.87 -1.45
CA ASN A 217 -10.43 -12.92 -0.78
C ASN A 217 -11.74 -12.48 -0.10
N LEU A 218 -12.12 -11.20 -0.13
CA LEU A 218 -13.40 -10.72 0.43
C LEU A 218 -14.52 -10.54 -0.62
N CYS A 219 -14.25 -10.80 -1.90
CA CYS A 219 -15.25 -10.75 -2.97
C CYS A 219 -15.88 -12.10 -3.31
N LEU A 220 -15.43 -13.23 -2.73
CA LEU A 220 -15.90 -14.57 -3.10
C LEU A 220 -17.01 -15.13 -2.20
N SER A 221 -17.65 -14.30 -1.36
CA SER A 221 -18.79 -14.73 -0.53
C SER A 221 -19.99 -13.78 -0.58
N VAL A 222 -20.17 -13.04 -1.68
CA VAL A 222 -21.42 -12.39 -2.08
C VAL A 222 -21.67 -12.74 -3.55
#